data_AF-A0A9Q9C6F1-F1
#
_entry.id   AF-A0A9Q9C6F1-F1
#
_cell.length_a   1.000
_cell.length_b   1.000
_cell.length_c   1.000
_cell.angle_alpha   90.00
_cell.angle_beta   90.00
_cell.angle_gamma   90.00
#
_symmetry.space_group_name_H-M   'P 1'
#
loop_
_entity.id
_entity.type
_entity.pdbx_description
1 polymer ?
#
loop_
_entity_poly.entity_id
_entity_poly.type
_entity_poly.pdbx_seq_one_letter_code
_entity_poly.pdbx_strand_id
1 'polypeptide(L)'
;MVYKRKRNVKIDNTQPYPIYKPGASDVSSLEEYVPPSLDTGMEADEEKELHLKKIMEGEKGSIPIPVIVEVHNPARKIYGRYVPRRRYVEWNEDAENKYLLNDEDKKMCKEYGISEEEFYTLLCTISQEQSLVKGKEKLVRAMASRILTRSEDFSPLAYVCFRKRIIKPSRRSRRSEELSKEKVERMWKELCLLEVLCGLYCKRSELERDLESVEYNLFQTSCLLIKNGSRRARKKIGRKILNEQGKTPEDGQNATNGAIGGIIFDRTRIRLLRQRIQEAKERIHISEYDSEIQAFKKYNELHRM
;
A
#
# COMPACT_ATOMS: atom_id res chain seq x y z
N MET A 1 24.30 -35.77 66.81
CA MET A 1 24.81 -34.39 66.64
C MET A 1 23.68 -33.42 66.92
N VAL A 2 23.80 -32.60 67.96
CA VAL A 2 22.78 -31.63 68.36
C VAL A 2 22.91 -30.40 67.45
N TYR A 3 21.85 -30.06 66.71
CA TYR A 3 21.79 -28.79 65.99
C TYR A 3 21.75 -27.65 67.00
N LYS A 4 22.88 -26.98 67.21
CA LYS A 4 22.91 -25.73 67.99
C LYS A 4 22.07 -24.68 67.24
N ARG A 5 20.94 -24.28 67.84
CA ARG A 5 20.19 -23.08 67.43
C ARG A 5 21.15 -21.90 67.44
N LYS A 6 21.51 -21.37 66.27
CA LYS A 6 22.18 -20.07 66.15
C LYS A 6 21.18 -18.99 66.57
N ARG A 7 21.18 -18.61 67.84
CA ARG A 7 20.54 -17.36 68.30
C ARG A 7 21.52 -16.23 67.97
N ASN A 8 21.01 -15.17 67.35
CA ASN A 8 21.72 -13.95 66.96
C ASN A 8 22.55 -14.04 65.65
N VAL A 9 21.93 -14.47 64.55
CA VAL A 9 22.43 -14.05 63.23
C VAL A 9 21.98 -12.60 63.04
N LYS A 10 22.91 -11.65 63.18
CA LYS A 10 22.66 -10.27 62.76
C LYS A 10 22.43 -10.31 61.26
N ILE A 11 21.25 -9.87 60.82
CA ILE A 11 20.94 -9.71 59.41
C ILE A 11 21.86 -8.60 58.90
N ASP A 12 22.70 -8.91 57.91
CA ASP A 12 23.55 -7.91 57.26
C ASP A 12 22.63 -6.98 56.45
N ASN A 13 22.30 -5.82 57.04
CA ASN A 13 21.49 -4.77 56.42
C ASN A 13 22.24 -4.01 55.31
N THR A 14 23.46 -4.43 54.97
CA THR A 14 24.33 -3.82 53.96
C THR A 14 24.07 -4.36 52.55
N GLN A 15 23.35 -5.48 52.39
CA GLN A 15 22.96 -5.93 51.06
C GLN A 15 21.76 -5.12 50.55
N PRO A 16 21.94 -4.29 49.49
CA PRO A 16 20.82 -3.61 48.87
C PRO A 16 19.93 -4.65 48.18
N TYR A 17 18.68 -4.76 48.63
CA TYR A 17 17.68 -5.53 47.91
C TYR A 17 17.21 -4.72 46.68
N PRO A 18 17.21 -5.30 45.47
CA PRO A 18 16.65 -4.63 44.31
C PRO A 18 15.13 -4.49 44.50
N ILE A 19 14.70 -3.30 44.89
CA ILE A 19 13.29 -2.94 44.97
C ILE A 19 12.87 -2.54 43.56
N TYR A 20 12.04 -3.37 42.91
CA TYR A 20 11.40 -3.00 41.66
C TYR A 20 10.45 -1.82 41.93
N LYS A 21 10.82 -0.64 41.41
CA LYS A 21 9.97 0.55 41.39
C LYS A 21 9.45 0.74 39.96
N PRO A 22 8.14 0.62 39.71
CA PRO A 22 7.60 1.00 38.41
C PRO A 22 7.94 2.47 38.13
N GLY A 23 8.66 2.73 37.03
CA GLY A 23 9.09 4.07 36.60
C GLY A 23 10.59 4.41 36.80
N ALA A 24 11.41 3.52 37.37
CA ALA A 24 12.86 3.74 37.45
C ALA A 24 13.58 3.19 36.21
N SER A 25 14.28 4.05 35.47
CA SER A 25 15.10 3.70 34.31
C SER A 25 16.55 3.42 34.71
N ASP A 26 17.19 2.46 34.04
CA ASP A 26 18.60 2.14 34.25
C ASP A 26 19.48 3.07 33.40
N VAL A 27 20.16 4.02 34.05
CA VAL A 27 20.92 5.11 33.41
C VAL A 27 22.06 4.58 32.53
N SER A 28 22.56 3.37 32.79
CA SER A 28 23.59 2.69 32.00
C SER A 28 23.16 2.26 30.60
N SER A 29 21.88 2.36 30.25
CA SER A 29 21.35 2.00 28.93
C SER A 29 21.15 3.19 27.97
N LEU A 30 21.45 4.42 28.42
CA LEU A 30 21.40 5.62 27.60
C LEU A 30 22.73 5.77 26.84
N GLU A 31 22.78 5.34 25.58
CA GLU A 31 23.81 5.82 24.66
C GLU A 31 23.54 7.30 24.35
N GLU A 32 24.52 8.17 24.65
CA GLU A 32 24.47 9.60 24.30
C GLU A 32 24.46 9.75 22.78
N TYR A 33 23.28 9.96 22.21
CA TYR A 33 23.13 10.41 20.84
C TYR A 33 23.43 11.90 20.76
N VAL A 34 24.52 12.26 20.08
CA VAL A 34 24.83 13.66 19.73
C VAL A 34 24.28 13.91 18.32
N PRO A 35 23.11 14.55 18.16
CA PRO A 35 22.62 14.90 16.84
C PRO A 35 23.52 15.98 16.21
N PRO A 36 23.79 15.92 14.90
CA PRO A 36 24.36 17.05 14.18
C PRO A 36 23.36 18.22 14.21
N SER A 37 23.88 19.44 14.36
CA SER A 37 23.10 20.69 14.33
C SER A 37 22.38 20.82 12.98
N LEU A 38 21.10 20.49 12.96
CA LEU A 38 20.20 20.71 11.82
C LEU A 38 19.42 21.99 12.10
N ASP A 39 19.52 22.97 11.20
CA ASP A 39 18.69 24.18 11.22
C ASP A 39 17.23 23.80 10.93
N THR A 40 16.50 23.36 11.95
CA THR A 40 15.05 23.28 11.94
C THR A 40 14.55 24.69 12.15
N GLY A 41 13.94 25.33 11.15
CA GLY A 41 13.46 26.73 11.20
C GLY A 41 12.34 27.02 12.21
N MET A 42 12.52 26.61 13.48
CA MET A 42 11.78 27.01 14.66
C MET A 42 12.28 28.38 15.15
N GLU A 43 11.40 29.16 15.77
CA GLU A 43 11.80 30.44 16.38
C GLU A 43 12.69 30.18 17.61
N ALA A 44 13.78 30.95 17.76
CA ALA A 44 14.83 30.78 18.78
C ALA A 44 14.36 30.84 20.25
N ASP A 45 13.12 31.25 20.50
CA ASP A 45 12.50 31.27 21.82
C ASP A 45 11.67 30.01 22.13
N GLU A 46 11.26 29.23 21.11
CA GLU A 46 10.69 27.89 21.28
C GLU A 46 11.78 26.81 21.40
N GLU A 47 12.96 27.03 20.79
CA GLU A 47 14.11 26.12 20.89
C GLU A 47 14.73 26.06 22.30
N LYS A 48 14.42 27.02 23.17
CA LYS A 48 14.90 27.00 24.55
C LYS A 48 13.96 26.13 25.38
N GLU A 49 14.12 24.82 25.24
CA GLU A 49 13.63 23.84 26.20
C GLU A 49 14.33 24.02 27.56
N LEU A 50 13.95 25.07 28.29
CA LEU A 50 14.53 25.48 29.57
C LEU A 50 14.47 24.36 30.61
N HIS A 51 13.50 23.46 30.48
CA HIS A 51 13.29 22.35 31.41
C HIS A 51 14.32 21.24 31.17
N LEU A 52 14.67 20.94 29.91
CA LEU A 52 15.68 19.94 29.57
C LEU A 52 17.09 20.45 29.89
N LYS A 53 17.38 21.73 29.62
CA LYS A 53 18.67 22.33 30.02
C LYS A 53 18.89 22.31 31.53
N LYS A 54 17.88 22.65 32.33
CA LYS A 54 17.98 22.59 33.81
C LYS A 54 18.21 21.18 34.35
N ILE A 55 17.59 20.18 33.73
CA ILE A 55 17.78 18.76 34.11
C ILE A 55 19.17 18.27 33.69
N MET A 56 19.66 18.67 32.52
CA MET A 56 21.02 18.36 32.05
C MET A 56 22.12 19.07 32.84
N GLU A 57 21.86 20.29 33.32
CA GLU A 57 22.76 21.09 34.17
C GLU A 57 22.88 20.58 35.62
N GLY A 58 22.23 19.46 35.95
CA GLY A 58 22.44 18.73 37.21
C GLY A 58 21.43 19.04 38.31
N GLU A 59 20.35 19.77 38.04
CA GLU A 59 19.22 19.81 38.97
C GLU A 59 18.52 18.44 39.00
N LYS A 60 18.23 17.92 40.20
CA LYS A 60 17.56 16.62 40.42
C LYS A 60 16.10 16.66 39.93
N GLY A 61 15.89 16.68 38.63
CA GLY A 61 14.59 16.48 37.98
C GLY A 61 14.55 15.13 37.28
N SER A 62 13.61 14.27 37.64
CA SER A 62 13.34 13.06 36.86
C SER A 62 12.56 13.45 35.61
N ILE A 63 13.07 13.16 34.42
CA ILE A 63 12.29 13.30 33.18
C ILE A 63 11.15 12.27 33.25
N PRO A 64 9.88 12.68 33.21
CA PRO A 64 8.77 11.74 33.22
C PRO A 64 8.75 11.03 31.86
N ILE A 65 9.24 9.79 31.82
CA ILE A 65 9.11 8.94 30.63
C ILE A 65 7.71 8.32 30.67
N PRO A 66 6.86 8.55 29.65
CA PRO A 66 5.55 7.93 29.61
C PRO A 66 5.70 6.41 29.52
N VAL A 67 5.13 5.70 30.49
CA VAL A 67 5.13 4.23 30.51
C VAL A 67 3.95 3.74 29.69
N ILE A 68 4.22 2.91 28.68
CA ILE A 68 3.17 2.22 27.93
C ILE A 68 2.56 1.17 28.85
N VAL A 69 1.33 1.42 29.33
CA VAL A 69 0.63 0.53 30.25
C VAL A 69 -0.13 -0.56 29.50
N GLU A 70 -0.83 -0.20 28.42
CA GLU A 70 -1.66 -1.12 27.64
C GLU A 70 -1.53 -0.86 26.15
N VAL A 71 -1.53 -1.94 25.36
CA VAL A 71 -1.50 -1.87 23.89
C VAL A 71 -2.88 -2.22 23.36
N HIS A 72 -3.68 -1.19 23.07
CA HIS A 72 -4.96 -1.34 22.38
C HIS A 72 -4.78 -1.14 20.86
N ASN A 73 -4.92 -2.21 20.07
CA ASN A 73 -4.81 -2.15 18.62
C ASN A 73 -6.13 -2.53 17.91
N PRO A 74 -7.10 -1.60 17.81
CA PRO A 74 -8.36 -1.83 17.12
C PRO A 74 -8.17 -1.92 15.60
N ALA A 75 -7.16 -1.24 15.05
CA ALA A 75 -6.88 -1.23 13.62
C ALA A 75 -6.61 -2.63 13.05
N ARG A 76 -5.93 -3.50 13.79
CA ARG A 76 -5.69 -4.90 13.37
C ARG A 76 -6.98 -5.71 13.21
N LYS A 77 -8.04 -5.39 13.98
CA LYS A 77 -9.35 -6.03 13.83
C LYS A 77 -10.09 -5.55 12.58
N ILE A 78 -9.95 -4.26 12.26
CA ILE A 78 -10.67 -3.60 11.17
C ILE A 78 -9.99 -3.87 9.81
N TYR A 79 -8.67 -3.65 9.72
CA TYR A 79 -7.93 -3.66 8.46
C TYR A 79 -7.09 -4.94 8.25
N GLY A 80 -7.11 -5.86 9.22
CA GLY A 80 -6.37 -7.11 9.14
C GLY A 80 -4.86 -6.96 9.32
N ARG A 81 -4.11 -7.94 8.80
CA ARG A 81 -2.64 -7.96 8.88
C ARG A 81 -2.03 -7.22 7.68
N TYR A 82 -1.22 -6.21 7.95
CA TYR A 82 -0.44 -5.54 6.91
C TYR A 82 0.56 -6.50 6.27
N VAL A 83 0.57 -6.54 4.92
CA VAL A 83 1.54 -7.30 4.13
C VAL A 83 2.51 -6.31 3.50
N PRO A 84 3.80 -6.30 3.90
CA PRO A 84 4.76 -5.36 3.36
C PRO A 84 5.01 -5.66 1.88
N ARG A 85 5.05 -4.60 1.07
CA ARG A 85 5.42 -4.70 -0.34
C ARG A 85 6.95 -4.77 -0.48
N ARG A 86 7.42 -5.38 -1.58
CA ARG A 86 8.86 -5.47 -1.89
C ARG A 86 9.50 -4.12 -2.24
N ARG A 87 8.69 -3.12 -2.59
CA ARG A 87 9.11 -1.76 -2.91
C ARG A 87 8.49 -0.80 -1.90
N TYR A 88 9.09 0.38 -1.78
CA TYR A 88 8.54 1.48 -1.00
C TYR A 88 7.13 1.85 -1.48
N VAL A 89 6.30 2.31 -0.55
CA VAL A 89 4.94 2.76 -0.85
C VAL A 89 5.02 4.18 -1.37
N GLU A 90 4.60 4.37 -2.63
CA GLU A 90 4.37 5.68 -3.22
C GLU A 90 2.89 6.03 -3.00
N TRP A 91 2.62 7.01 -2.12
CA TRP A 91 1.27 7.45 -1.76
C TRP A 91 1.21 8.96 -1.74
N ASN A 92 0.33 9.55 -2.54
CA ASN A 92 0.20 10.99 -2.73
C ASN A 92 -1.21 11.52 -2.42
N GLU A 93 -2.13 10.66 -1.97
CA GLU A 93 -3.50 11.07 -1.68
C GLU A 93 -3.63 11.63 -0.26
N ASP A 94 -4.45 12.66 -0.11
CA ASP A 94 -4.77 13.23 1.19
C ASP A 94 -5.74 12.34 1.97
N ALA A 95 -5.78 12.52 3.30
CA ALA A 95 -6.77 11.85 4.13
C ALA A 95 -8.18 12.33 3.76
N GLU A 96 -9.06 11.38 3.44
CA GLU A 96 -10.45 11.70 3.07
C GLU A 96 -11.19 12.35 4.25
N ASN A 97 -11.79 13.52 4.01
CA ASN A 97 -12.64 14.18 4.99
C ASN A 97 -14.05 13.58 4.97
N LYS A 98 -14.21 12.37 5.51
CA LYS A 98 -15.49 11.67 5.62
C LYS A 98 -16.20 12.00 6.94
N TYR A 99 -17.50 12.25 6.88
CA TYR A 99 -18.33 12.38 8.08
C TYR A 99 -18.47 11.01 8.76
N LEU A 100 -18.14 10.94 10.04
CA LEU A 100 -18.32 9.73 10.84
C LEU A 100 -19.64 9.82 11.58
N LEU A 101 -20.56 8.87 11.32
CA LEU A 101 -21.87 8.84 11.97
C LEU A 101 -21.72 8.56 13.47
N ASN A 102 -22.21 9.49 14.28
CA ASN A 102 -22.36 9.29 15.71
C ASN A 102 -23.51 8.33 16.00
N ASP A 103 -23.59 7.81 17.22
CA ASP A 103 -24.65 6.88 17.61
C ASP A 103 -26.05 7.50 17.52
N GLU A 104 -26.15 8.82 17.67
CA GLU A 104 -27.39 9.57 17.43
C GLU A 104 -27.77 9.61 15.95
N ASP A 105 -26.81 9.79 15.06
CA ASP A 105 -27.04 9.79 13.61
C ASP A 105 -27.50 8.40 13.16
N LYS A 106 -26.89 7.34 13.71
CA LYS A 106 -27.34 5.95 13.46
C LYS A 106 -28.77 5.70 13.92
N LYS A 107 -29.22 6.33 15.02
CA LYS A 107 -30.63 6.28 15.45
C LYS A 107 -31.53 7.02 14.47
N MET A 108 -31.14 8.22 14.04
CA MET A 108 -31.89 8.98 13.04
C MET A 108 -32.00 8.23 11.70
N CYS A 109 -30.92 7.62 11.22
CA CYS A 109 -30.96 6.80 9.99
C CYS A 109 -31.97 5.65 10.11
N LYS A 110 -32.05 5.00 11.29
CA LYS A 110 -33.03 3.94 11.55
C LYS A 110 -34.47 4.44 11.64
N GLU A 111 -34.70 5.58 12.30
CA GLU A 111 -36.03 6.18 12.46
C GLU A 111 -36.62 6.64 11.13
N TYR A 112 -35.78 7.22 10.26
CA TYR A 112 -36.21 7.75 8.96
C TYR A 112 -36.02 6.76 7.79
N GLY A 113 -35.44 5.58 8.04
CA GLY A 113 -35.21 4.54 7.03
C GLY A 113 -34.25 4.97 5.91
N ILE A 114 -33.21 5.72 6.25
CA ILE A 114 -32.26 6.30 5.28
C ILE A 114 -30.93 5.55 5.36
N SER A 115 -30.29 5.33 4.21
CA SER A 115 -28.94 4.74 4.13
C SER A 115 -27.87 5.72 4.64
N GLU A 116 -26.73 5.21 5.12
CA GLU A 116 -25.64 6.07 5.63
C GLU A 116 -25.08 7.00 4.54
N GLU A 117 -25.05 6.53 3.28
CA GLU A 117 -24.60 7.31 2.12
C GLU A 117 -25.59 8.44 1.76
N GLU A 118 -26.89 8.15 1.79
CA GLU A 118 -27.93 9.17 1.61
C GLU A 118 -27.90 10.22 2.72
N PHE A 119 -27.63 9.80 3.97
CA PHE A 119 -27.50 10.72 5.09
C PHE A 119 -26.31 11.67 4.89
N TYR A 120 -25.18 11.16 4.42
CA TYR A 120 -24.00 11.95 4.12
C TYR A 120 -24.24 12.94 2.97
N THR A 121 -24.85 12.49 1.87
CA THR A 121 -25.15 13.38 0.73
C THR A 121 -26.10 14.50 1.15
N LEU A 122 -27.13 14.19 1.95
CA LEU A 122 -28.02 15.21 2.52
C LEU A 122 -27.28 16.22 3.39
N LEU A 123 -26.36 15.78 4.28
CA LEU A 123 -25.54 16.69 5.09
C LEU A 123 -24.68 17.61 4.22
N CYS A 124 -24.05 17.07 3.17
CA CYS A 124 -23.26 17.85 2.22
C CYS A 124 -24.13 18.90 1.52
N THR A 125 -25.31 18.52 1.02
CA THR A 125 -26.24 19.46 0.37
C THR A 125 -26.71 20.55 1.32
N ILE A 126 -27.05 20.22 2.57
CA ILE A 126 -27.47 21.21 3.59
C ILE A 126 -26.32 22.18 3.89
N SER A 127 -25.09 21.69 4.00
CA SER A 127 -23.91 22.53 4.26
C SER A 127 -23.61 23.52 3.13
N GLN A 128 -23.89 23.14 1.87
CA GLN A 128 -23.57 23.93 0.67
C GLN A 128 -24.71 24.87 0.27
N GLU A 129 -25.95 24.40 0.28
CA GLU A 129 -27.09 25.10 -0.34
C GLU A 129 -28.07 25.71 0.68
N GLN A 130 -27.99 25.33 1.96
CA GLN A 130 -28.95 25.74 3.02
C GLN A 130 -30.43 25.61 2.60
N SER A 131 -30.74 24.72 1.65
CA SER A 131 -32.08 24.60 1.06
C SER A 131 -32.84 23.42 1.68
N LEU A 132 -34.13 23.63 1.94
CA LEU A 132 -35.00 22.60 2.51
C LEU A 132 -35.43 21.62 1.41
N VAL A 133 -34.96 20.38 1.50
CA VAL A 133 -35.43 19.29 0.63
C VAL A 133 -36.89 18.97 0.98
N LYS A 134 -37.81 19.14 0.01
CA LYS A 134 -39.25 18.86 0.18
C LYS A 134 -39.47 17.41 0.63
N GLY A 135 -40.19 17.24 1.75
CA GLY A 135 -40.58 15.92 2.28
C GLY A 135 -39.74 15.39 3.46
N LYS A 136 -38.56 15.96 3.75
CA LYS A 136 -37.70 15.56 4.88
C LYS A 136 -37.38 16.73 5.83
N GLU A 137 -38.26 17.71 5.96
CA GLU A 137 -38.00 18.95 6.69
C GLU A 137 -37.61 18.76 8.16
N LYS A 138 -38.19 17.78 8.87
CA LYS A 138 -37.85 17.50 10.28
C LYS A 138 -36.41 17.02 10.42
N LEU A 139 -35.97 16.14 9.52
CA LEU A 139 -34.59 15.64 9.48
C LEU A 139 -33.62 16.76 9.10
N VAL A 140 -33.96 17.55 8.09
CA VAL A 140 -33.13 18.67 7.63
C VAL A 140 -32.97 19.72 8.74
N ARG A 141 -34.03 20.05 9.49
CA ARG A 141 -33.94 20.96 10.64
C ARG A 141 -33.06 20.38 11.75
N ALA A 142 -33.21 19.09 12.06
CA ALA A 142 -32.37 18.43 13.05
C ALA A 142 -30.88 18.45 12.65
N MET A 143 -30.58 18.15 11.38
CA MET A 143 -29.22 18.24 10.83
C MET A 143 -28.69 19.67 10.83
N ALA A 144 -29.46 20.64 10.33
CA ALA A 144 -29.06 22.04 10.26
C ALA A 144 -28.75 22.63 11.64
N SER A 145 -29.47 22.20 12.69
CA SER A 145 -29.20 22.64 14.07
C SER A 145 -27.83 22.20 14.61
N ARG A 146 -27.24 21.16 14.01
CA ARG A 146 -25.92 20.62 14.38
C ARG A 146 -24.79 21.25 13.57
N ILE A 147 -25.10 21.91 12.45
CA ILE A 147 -24.11 22.58 11.63
C ILE A 147 -23.72 23.86 12.34
N LEU A 148 -22.49 23.89 12.87
CA LEU A 148 -21.92 25.09 13.47
C LEU A 148 -21.68 26.13 12.39
N THR A 149 -22.41 27.24 12.45
CA THR A 149 -22.08 28.44 11.67
C THR A 149 -20.79 29.01 12.26
N ARG A 150 -19.74 29.08 11.45
CA ARG A 150 -18.43 29.57 11.87
C ARG A 150 -18.53 31.06 12.25
N SER A 151 -18.45 31.37 13.54
CA SER A 151 -18.19 32.73 14.03
C SER A 151 -16.68 32.97 14.04
N GLU A 152 -16.22 34.12 13.53
CA GLU A 152 -14.79 34.45 13.48
C GLU A 152 -14.23 34.96 14.84
N ASP A 153 -15.08 35.09 15.85
CA ASP A 153 -14.72 35.54 17.19
C ASP A 153 -14.13 34.39 18.02
N PHE A 154 -12.86 34.08 17.80
CA PHE A 154 -12.16 33.02 18.54
C PHE A 154 -11.54 33.57 19.83
N SER A 155 -12.25 33.46 20.94
CA SER A 155 -11.73 33.64 22.29
C SER A 155 -12.21 32.47 23.16
N PRO A 156 -11.32 31.70 23.83
CA PRO A 156 -9.87 31.86 23.97
C PRO A 156 -9.04 31.23 22.81
N LEU A 157 -7.85 31.78 22.57
CA LEU A 157 -6.95 31.38 21.47
C LEU A 157 -6.29 30.00 21.63
N ALA A 158 -6.42 29.36 22.80
CA ALA A 158 -5.69 28.13 23.15
C ALA A 158 -5.96 26.94 22.20
N TYR A 159 -7.12 26.93 21.52
CA TYR A 159 -7.51 25.88 20.58
C TYR A 159 -7.40 26.30 19.11
N VAL A 160 -6.90 27.51 18.82
CA VAL A 160 -6.74 28.01 17.44
C VAL A 160 -5.44 27.50 16.84
N CYS A 161 -5.53 26.43 16.05
CA CYS A 161 -4.41 25.83 15.32
C CYS A 161 -4.47 26.12 13.80
N PHE A 162 -3.37 25.82 13.08
CA PHE A 162 -3.27 25.86 11.62
C PHE A 162 -3.64 27.20 10.94
N ARG A 163 -3.16 28.33 11.48
CA ARG A 163 -3.36 29.65 10.87
C ARG A 163 -2.70 29.73 9.49
N LYS A 164 -3.48 29.96 8.44
CA LYS A 164 -2.96 30.12 7.07
C LYS A 164 -2.24 31.46 6.92
N ARG A 165 -0.91 31.43 6.82
CA ARG A 165 -0.09 32.60 6.42
C ARG A 165 0.27 32.49 4.94
N ILE A 166 -0.61 32.97 4.07
CA ILE A 166 -0.41 32.90 2.62
C ILE A 166 0.52 34.05 2.18
N ILE A 167 1.72 33.71 1.73
CA ILE A 167 2.63 34.65 1.08
C ILE A 167 2.15 34.83 -0.36
N LYS A 168 1.73 36.04 -0.73
CA LYS A 168 1.35 36.38 -2.11
C LYS A 168 2.59 36.92 -2.84
N PRO A 169 3.27 36.13 -3.68
CA PRO A 169 4.43 36.62 -4.43
C PRO A 169 4.00 37.68 -5.45
N SER A 170 4.93 38.58 -5.80
CA SER A 170 4.73 39.56 -6.87
C SER A 170 4.57 38.88 -8.24
N ARG A 171 3.90 39.56 -9.16
CA ARG A 171 3.76 39.07 -10.54
C ARG A 171 5.13 38.95 -11.21
N ARG A 172 5.32 37.90 -12.00
CA ARG A 172 6.52 37.71 -12.81
C ARG A 172 6.42 38.56 -14.10
N SER A 173 7.51 38.63 -14.86
CA SER A 173 7.51 39.39 -16.12
C SER A 173 6.65 38.70 -17.18
N ARG A 174 6.04 39.48 -18.09
CA ARG A 174 5.17 38.96 -19.17
C ARG A 174 5.83 37.86 -20.01
N ARG A 175 7.12 38.03 -20.35
CA ARG A 175 7.90 37.02 -21.10
C ARG A 175 7.99 35.69 -20.34
N SER A 176 8.13 35.72 -19.02
CA SER A 176 8.18 34.50 -18.21
C SER A 176 6.80 33.83 -18.06
N GLU A 177 5.72 34.60 -18.10
CA GLU A 177 4.34 34.07 -18.10
C GLU A 177 4.03 33.35 -19.41
N GLU A 178 4.42 33.90 -20.56
CA GLU A 178 4.26 33.25 -21.87
C GLU A 178 5.00 31.90 -21.92
N LEU A 179 6.25 31.84 -21.44
CA LEU A 179 7.01 30.58 -21.32
C LEU A 179 6.35 29.59 -20.35
N SER A 180 5.74 30.08 -19.27
CA SER A 180 5.04 29.24 -18.30
C SER A 180 3.75 28.67 -18.91
N LYS A 181 3.03 29.47 -19.68
CA LYS A 181 1.84 29.05 -20.42
C LYS A 181 2.17 27.93 -21.41
N GLU A 182 3.21 28.09 -22.21
CA GLU A 182 3.64 27.04 -23.15
C GLU A 182 4.02 25.72 -22.44
N LYS A 183 4.68 25.81 -21.27
CA LYS A 183 5.01 24.62 -20.46
C LYS A 183 3.75 23.93 -19.95
N VAL A 184 2.77 24.70 -19.46
CA VAL A 184 1.48 24.16 -19.02
C VAL A 184 0.73 23.51 -20.17
N GLU A 185 0.74 24.10 -21.37
CA GLU A 185 0.11 23.50 -22.55
C GLU A 185 0.78 22.20 -22.99
N ARG A 186 2.12 22.11 -22.90
CA ARG A 186 2.85 20.85 -23.15
C ARG A 186 2.51 19.78 -22.11
N MET A 187 2.56 20.14 -20.84
CA MET A 187 2.21 19.25 -19.73
C MET A 187 0.76 18.75 -19.85
N TRP A 188 -0.17 19.61 -20.26
CA TRP A 188 -1.55 19.22 -20.51
C TRP A 188 -1.66 18.14 -21.60
N LYS A 189 -0.97 18.32 -22.73
CA LYS A 189 -0.95 17.32 -23.81
C LYS A 189 -0.37 15.99 -23.33
N GLU A 190 0.70 16.02 -22.54
CA GLU A 190 1.31 14.83 -21.94
C GLU A 190 0.35 14.12 -20.97
N LEU A 191 -0.35 14.88 -20.11
CA LEU A 191 -1.35 14.34 -19.20
C LEU A 191 -2.54 13.71 -19.94
N CYS A 192 -3.02 14.32 -21.01
CA CYS A 192 -4.08 13.72 -21.84
C CYS A 192 -3.62 12.40 -22.48
N LEU A 193 -2.38 12.31 -22.94
CA LEU A 193 -1.83 11.06 -23.47
C LEU A 193 -1.73 9.99 -22.36
N LEU A 194 -1.29 10.37 -21.17
CA LEU A 194 -1.23 9.47 -20.01
C LEU A 194 -2.63 8.96 -19.62
N GLU A 195 -3.65 9.81 -19.66
CA GLU A 195 -5.03 9.43 -19.39
C GLU A 195 -5.52 8.37 -20.38
N VAL A 196 -5.26 8.56 -21.68
CA VAL A 196 -5.61 7.56 -22.71
C VAL A 196 -4.86 6.23 -22.48
N LEU A 197 -3.57 6.28 -22.14
CA LEU A 197 -2.79 5.08 -21.84
C LEU A 197 -3.31 4.35 -20.60
N CYS A 198 -3.68 5.09 -19.54
CA CYS A 198 -4.30 4.51 -18.35
C CYS A 198 -5.65 3.86 -18.70
N GLY A 199 -6.48 4.51 -19.52
CA GLY A 199 -7.75 3.94 -19.99
C GLY A 199 -7.57 2.64 -20.77
N LEU A 200 -6.59 2.59 -21.68
CA LEU A 200 -6.24 1.36 -22.42
C LEU A 200 -5.73 0.26 -21.49
N TYR A 201 -4.93 0.60 -20.48
CA TYR A 201 -4.45 -0.34 -19.48
C TYR A 201 -5.60 -0.92 -18.64
N CYS A 202 -6.52 -0.08 -18.16
CA CYS A 202 -7.72 -0.53 -17.44
C CYS A 202 -8.55 -1.49 -18.28
N LYS A 203 -8.80 -1.15 -19.55
CA LYS A 203 -9.54 -2.00 -20.49
C LYS A 203 -8.85 -3.34 -20.73
N ARG A 204 -7.52 -3.36 -20.83
CA ARG A 204 -6.76 -4.60 -20.94
C ARG A 204 -6.97 -5.47 -19.70
N SER A 205 -6.85 -4.90 -18.51
CA SER A 205 -7.06 -5.62 -17.25
C SER A 205 -8.50 -6.08 -17.02
N GLU A 206 -9.49 -5.39 -17.58
CA GLU A 206 -10.88 -5.88 -17.63
C GLU A 206 -10.99 -7.10 -18.53
N LEU A 207 -10.47 -7.04 -19.76
CA LEU A 207 -10.51 -8.17 -20.69
C LEU A 207 -9.74 -9.39 -20.19
N GLU A 208 -8.62 -9.18 -19.48
CA GLU A 208 -7.87 -10.26 -18.82
C GLU A 208 -8.72 -10.94 -17.73
N ARG A 209 -9.43 -10.16 -16.90
CA ARG A 209 -10.36 -10.70 -15.90
C ARG A 209 -11.54 -11.43 -16.53
N ASP A 210 -12.10 -10.89 -17.61
CA ASP A 210 -13.18 -11.52 -18.35
C ASP A 210 -12.72 -12.86 -18.94
N LEU A 211 -11.52 -12.90 -19.52
CA LEU A 211 -10.92 -14.13 -20.03
C LEU A 211 -10.72 -15.17 -18.93
N GLU A 212 -10.15 -14.78 -17.78
CA GLU A 212 -10.01 -15.66 -16.61
C GLU A 212 -11.37 -16.20 -16.14
N SER A 213 -12.41 -15.35 -16.13
CA SER A 213 -13.76 -15.78 -15.75
C SER A 213 -14.35 -16.79 -16.75
N VAL A 214 -14.12 -16.59 -18.04
CA VAL A 214 -14.55 -17.52 -19.09
C VAL A 214 -13.80 -18.83 -18.98
N GLU A 215 -12.49 -18.80 -18.77
CA GLU A 215 -11.68 -20.01 -18.54
C GLU A 215 -12.15 -20.78 -17.31
N TYR A 216 -12.43 -20.09 -16.21
CA TYR A 216 -12.99 -20.70 -15.00
C TYR A 216 -14.36 -21.35 -15.28
N ASN A 217 -15.26 -20.66 -15.98
CA ASN A 217 -16.58 -21.18 -16.34
C ASN A 217 -16.47 -22.38 -17.29
N LEU A 218 -15.58 -22.34 -18.27
CA LEU A 218 -15.28 -23.47 -19.15
C LEU A 218 -14.74 -24.65 -18.36
N PHE A 219 -13.84 -24.40 -17.40
CA PHE A 219 -13.31 -25.44 -16.53
C PHE A 219 -14.43 -26.06 -15.68
N GLN A 220 -15.28 -25.26 -15.05
CA GLN A 220 -16.39 -25.74 -14.22
C GLN A 220 -17.41 -26.55 -15.02
N THR A 221 -17.85 -26.02 -16.17
CA THR A 221 -18.77 -26.73 -17.08
C THR A 221 -18.16 -28.03 -17.59
N SER A 222 -16.87 -28.03 -17.92
CA SER A 222 -16.17 -29.24 -18.34
C SER A 222 -16.08 -30.29 -17.21
N CYS A 223 -15.85 -29.88 -15.96
CA CYS A 223 -15.88 -30.76 -14.81
C CYS A 223 -17.26 -31.39 -14.62
N LEU A 224 -18.34 -30.62 -14.78
CA LEU A 224 -19.71 -31.11 -14.72
C LEU A 224 -20.00 -32.11 -15.85
N LEU A 225 -19.60 -31.80 -17.09
CA LEU A 225 -19.74 -32.70 -18.24
C LEU A 225 -18.93 -33.98 -18.09
N ILE A 226 -17.75 -33.92 -17.46
CA ILE A 226 -16.97 -35.13 -17.12
C ILE A 226 -17.73 -35.94 -16.07
N LYS A 227 -18.24 -35.34 -14.99
CA LYS A 227 -19.00 -36.06 -13.96
C LYS A 227 -20.24 -36.75 -14.55
N ASN A 228 -20.99 -36.07 -15.42
CA ASN A 228 -22.25 -36.57 -15.96
C ASN A 228 -22.12 -37.38 -17.27
N GLY A 229 -20.94 -37.32 -17.92
CA GLY A 229 -20.72 -37.94 -19.22
C GLY A 229 -20.33 -39.42 -19.17
N SER A 230 -20.53 -40.12 -20.29
CA SER A 230 -20.09 -41.51 -20.46
C SER A 230 -18.55 -41.64 -20.46
N ARG A 231 -18.02 -42.85 -20.19
CA ARG A 231 -16.57 -43.11 -20.11
C ARG A 231 -15.79 -42.68 -21.37
N ARG A 232 -16.41 -42.75 -22.56
CA ARG A 232 -15.83 -42.27 -23.83
C ARG A 232 -15.82 -40.74 -23.92
N ALA A 233 -16.89 -40.07 -23.50
CA ALA A 233 -16.97 -38.61 -23.46
C ALA A 233 -15.97 -38.01 -22.47
N ARG A 234 -15.83 -38.61 -21.27
CA ARG A 234 -14.82 -38.22 -20.27
C ARG A 234 -13.40 -38.22 -20.82
N LYS A 235 -13.01 -39.30 -21.52
CA LYS A 235 -11.69 -39.40 -22.16
C LYS A 235 -11.49 -38.35 -23.27
N LYS A 236 -12.53 -38.07 -24.06
CA LYS A 236 -12.46 -37.07 -25.15
C LYS A 236 -12.35 -35.65 -24.62
N ILE A 237 -13.08 -35.32 -23.55
CA ILE A 237 -13.06 -34.01 -22.90
C ILE A 237 -11.73 -33.79 -22.15
N GLY A 238 -11.27 -34.77 -21.36
CA GLY A 238 -9.99 -34.69 -20.65
C GLY A 238 -8.80 -34.47 -21.57
N ARG A 239 -8.76 -35.15 -22.73
CA ARG A 239 -7.72 -34.95 -23.75
C ARG A 239 -7.69 -33.53 -24.33
N LYS A 240 -8.87 -32.92 -24.51
CA LYS A 240 -8.98 -31.54 -25.04
C LYS A 240 -8.55 -30.48 -24.02
N ILE A 241 -8.83 -30.69 -22.73
CA ILE A 241 -8.50 -29.73 -21.66
C ILE A 241 -7.02 -29.78 -21.30
N LEU A 242 -6.44 -30.98 -21.24
CA LEU A 242 -5.02 -31.16 -20.91
C LEU A 242 -4.08 -30.89 -22.11
N ASN A 243 -4.64 -30.45 -23.25
CA ASN A 243 -3.90 -30.32 -24.51
C ASN A 243 -3.10 -31.59 -24.89
N GLU A 244 -3.56 -32.75 -24.44
CA GLU A 244 -3.05 -34.04 -24.86
C GLU A 244 -3.66 -34.33 -26.22
N GLN A 245 -3.09 -33.72 -27.27
CA GLN A 245 -3.30 -34.22 -28.63
C GLN A 245 -2.91 -35.69 -28.61
N GLY A 246 -3.93 -36.55 -28.67
CA GLY A 246 -3.74 -37.98 -28.64
C GLY A 246 -2.77 -38.35 -29.74
N LYS A 247 -1.69 -39.07 -29.38
CA LYS A 247 -0.99 -39.92 -30.34
C LYS A 247 -2.07 -40.66 -31.10
N THR A 248 -2.18 -40.39 -32.40
CA THR A 248 -3.03 -41.17 -33.29
C THR A 248 -2.70 -42.64 -33.07
N PRO A 249 -3.70 -43.54 -33.01
CA PRO A 249 -3.37 -44.96 -33.02
C PRO A 249 -2.61 -45.19 -34.32
N GLU A 250 -1.34 -45.58 -34.21
CA GLU A 250 -0.59 -46.03 -35.37
C GLU A 250 -1.42 -47.15 -36.00
N ASP A 251 -1.88 -46.89 -37.23
CA ASP A 251 -2.38 -47.93 -38.10
C ASP A 251 -1.35 -49.05 -38.10
N GLY A 252 -1.86 -50.26 -37.88
CA GLY A 252 -1.02 -51.41 -37.63
C GLY A 252 0.02 -51.61 -38.73
N GLN A 253 1.26 -51.79 -38.33
CA GLN A 253 2.15 -52.86 -38.80
C GLN A 253 3.53 -52.67 -38.14
N ASN A 254 3.91 -53.66 -37.33
CA ASN A 254 5.29 -54.13 -37.15
C ASN A 254 6.41 -53.07 -37.09
N ALA A 255 6.73 -52.58 -35.90
CA ALA A 255 8.09 -52.15 -35.62
C ALA A 255 8.38 -52.25 -34.12
N THR A 256 8.94 -53.40 -33.71
CA THR A 256 10.01 -53.39 -32.72
C THR A 256 10.99 -52.29 -33.11
N ASN A 257 11.16 -51.24 -32.30
CA ASN A 257 12.39 -50.43 -32.23
C ASN A 257 12.28 -49.33 -31.15
N GLY A 258 12.17 -49.77 -29.90
CA GLY A 258 12.59 -48.99 -28.73
C GLY A 258 14.10 -49.05 -28.52
N ALA A 259 14.89 -49.02 -29.60
CA ALA A 259 16.35 -49.07 -29.53
C ALA A 259 16.93 -47.71 -29.92
N ILE A 260 17.82 -47.20 -29.06
CA ILE A 260 18.61 -45.97 -29.20
C ILE A 260 19.29 -45.85 -30.59
N GLY A 261 19.46 -46.95 -31.32
CA GLY A 261 19.94 -46.99 -32.70
C GLY A 261 19.09 -46.18 -33.70
N GLY A 262 17.78 -46.04 -33.50
CA GLY A 262 16.91 -45.28 -34.41
C GLY A 262 17.25 -43.79 -34.50
N ILE A 263 17.83 -43.21 -33.45
CA ILE A 263 18.24 -41.80 -33.41
C ILE A 263 19.61 -41.61 -34.10
N ILE A 264 20.46 -42.64 -34.11
CA ILE A 264 21.83 -42.57 -34.64
C ILE A 264 21.86 -42.72 -36.17
N PHE A 265 20.93 -43.48 -36.75
CA PHE A 265 20.91 -43.75 -38.20
C PHE A 265 19.93 -42.90 -39.01
N ASP A 266 19.01 -42.18 -38.35
CA ASP A 266 18.04 -41.32 -39.04
C ASP A 266 18.67 -39.95 -39.38
N ARG A 267 19.31 -39.91 -40.55
CA ARG A 267 19.99 -38.72 -41.09
C ARG A 267 19.08 -37.49 -41.17
N THR A 268 17.78 -37.67 -41.40
CA THR A 268 16.83 -36.55 -41.52
C THR A 268 16.58 -35.90 -40.17
N ARG A 269 16.42 -36.71 -39.13
CA ARG A 269 16.17 -36.28 -37.76
C ARG A 269 17.40 -35.66 -37.13
N ILE A 270 18.59 -36.19 -37.41
CA ILE A 270 19.87 -35.58 -37.02
C ILE A 270 20.04 -34.20 -37.68
N ARG A 271 19.67 -34.05 -38.96
CA ARG A 271 19.76 -32.77 -39.69
C ARG A 271 18.84 -31.71 -39.09
N LEU A 272 17.59 -32.09 -38.77
CA LEU A 272 16.62 -31.23 -38.09
C LEU A 272 17.07 -30.82 -36.67
N LEU A 273 17.66 -31.74 -35.91
CA LEU A 273 18.21 -31.42 -34.59
C LEU A 273 19.39 -30.45 -34.67
N ARG A 274 20.31 -30.66 -35.62
CA ARG A 274 21.43 -29.73 -35.87
C ARG A 274 20.93 -28.34 -36.27
N GLN A 275 19.92 -28.28 -37.14
CA GLN A 275 19.31 -27.02 -37.55
C GLN A 275 18.68 -26.28 -36.36
N ARG A 276 17.92 -26.97 -35.50
CA ARG A 276 17.34 -26.34 -34.29
C ARG A 276 18.40 -25.84 -33.31
N ILE A 277 19.49 -26.58 -33.14
CA ILE A 277 20.60 -26.16 -32.27
C ILE A 277 21.29 -24.93 -32.86
N GLN A 278 21.47 -24.87 -34.18
CA GLN A 278 22.04 -23.73 -34.88
C GLN A 278 21.15 -22.48 -34.76
N GLU A 279 19.85 -22.62 -35.02
CA GLU A 279 18.87 -21.54 -34.87
C GLU A 279 18.79 -21.03 -33.43
N ALA A 280 18.91 -21.92 -32.43
CA ALA A 280 18.94 -21.52 -31.02
C ALA A 280 20.21 -20.74 -30.66
N LYS A 281 21.37 -21.14 -31.19
CA LYS A 281 22.64 -20.41 -30.99
C LYS A 281 22.60 -19.03 -31.66
N GLU A 282 22.03 -18.92 -32.85
CA GLU A 282 21.87 -17.65 -33.55
C GLU A 282 20.92 -16.69 -32.82
N ARG A 283 19.83 -17.21 -32.22
CA ARG A 283 18.93 -16.39 -31.39
C ARG A 283 19.61 -15.83 -30.14
N ILE A 284 20.42 -16.65 -29.46
CA ILE A 284 21.17 -16.21 -28.28
C ILE A 284 22.18 -15.12 -28.68
N HIS A 285 22.91 -15.33 -29.78
CA HIS A 285 23.95 -14.40 -30.25
C HIS A 285 23.41 -13.06 -30.78
N ILE A 286 22.16 -12.98 -31.24
CA ILE A 286 21.58 -11.71 -31.72
C ILE A 286 20.93 -10.94 -30.57
N SER A 287 20.25 -11.62 -29.64
CA SER A 287 19.50 -10.94 -28.57
C SER A 287 20.37 -10.30 -27.48
N GLU A 288 21.53 -10.89 -27.16
CA GLU A 288 22.43 -10.36 -26.12
C GLU A 288 23.24 -9.16 -26.65
N TYR A 289 23.72 -9.23 -27.90
CA TYR A 289 24.46 -8.13 -28.52
C TYR A 289 23.56 -6.91 -28.82
N ASP A 290 22.33 -7.12 -29.31
CA ASP A 290 21.43 -6.00 -29.61
C ASP A 290 20.99 -5.27 -28.32
N SER A 291 20.82 -6.00 -27.22
CA SER A 291 20.47 -5.40 -25.92
C SER A 291 21.67 -4.66 -25.30
N GLU A 292 22.90 -5.18 -25.41
CA GLU A 292 24.11 -4.46 -25.00
C GLU A 292 24.38 -3.21 -25.86
N ILE A 293 24.22 -3.29 -27.18
CA ILE A 293 24.41 -2.14 -28.08
C ILE A 293 23.37 -1.06 -27.80
N GLN A 294 22.12 -1.41 -27.52
CA GLN A 294 21.09 -0.45 -27.10
C GLN A 294 21.40 0.17 -25.75
N ALA A 295 21.85 -0.62 -24.77
CA ALA A 295 22.26 -0.11 -23.46
C ALA A 295 23.45 0.86 -23.58
N PHE A 296 24.45 0.53 -24.42
CA PHE A 296 25.62 1.36 -24.64
C PHE A 296 25.30 2.67 -25.38
N LYS A 297 24.40 2.64 -26.37
CA LYS A 297 23.87 3.86 -27.01
C LYS A 297 23.17 4.76 -26.01
N LYS A 298 22.29 4.19 -25.17
CA LYS A 298 21.54 4.92 -24.15
C LYS A 298 22.46 5.54 -23.09
N TYR A 299 23.52 4.83 -22.69
CA TYR A 299 24.55 5.34 -21.79
C TYR A 299 25.33 6.52 -22.40
N ASN A 300 25.75 6.41 -23.66
CA ASN A 300 26.46 7.49 -24.34
C ASN A 300 25.58 8.72 -24.61
N GLU A 301 24.27 8.54 -24.84
CA GLU A 301 23.31 9.64 -24.95
C GLU A 301 23.13 10.38 -23.61
N LEU A 302 23.12 9.65 -22.50
CA LEU A 302 23.04 10.22 -21.15
C LEU A 302 24.28 11.02 -20.75
N HIS A 303 25.46 10.65 -21.26
CA HIS A 303 26.74 11.28 -20.92
C HIS A 303 27.27 12.26 -21.98
N ARG A 304 26.50 12.54 -23.03
CA ARG A 304 26.80 13.57 -24.04
C ARG A 304 26.03 14.88 -23.86
N MET A 305 25.26 15.02 -22.77
CA MET A 305 24.76 16.30 -22.26
C MET A 305 25.56 16.73 -21.03
#